data_AF-A0A9E5IM63-F1
#
_entry.id   AF-A0A9E5IM63-F1
#
_cell.length_a   1.000
_cell.length_b   1.000
_cell.length_c   1.000
_cell.angle_alpha   90.00
_cell.angle_beta   90.00
_cell.angle_gamma   90.00
#
_symmetry.space_group_name_H-M   'P 1'
#
loop_
_entity.id
_entity.type
_entity.pdbx_description
1 polymer ?
#
loop_
_entity_poly.entity_id
_entity_poly.type
_entity_poly.pdbx_seq_one_letter_code
_entity_poly.pdbx_strand_id
1 'polypeptide(L)'
;QTGGTLAPGDIGSAGRTAITGAYSLGAGATLAIELGGPTAATGFQSAGAHDQLTVYGTTTLAGNLNLTLLSGYTPSPGTNFVLISSTGTLSGAFANVAFGQRLTTTGGEGSFLVNKVGNVVTLSAYLPTPPPYTPIEAWRVSYFGSPSNVGSAADVFDYDGDGVPNLLEYALGTTPTDAGSVSRPTASVSTSNSSLQLSFVRARSDVTYIVEATSDLTPPVTWSALATNPGVVGQTVTVTDSVTLGAANPRRYLRLRVTSP
;
A
#
# COMPACT_ATOMS: atom_id res chain seq x y z
N GLN A 1 23.06 22.01 23.50
CA GLN A 1 23.95 20.94 23.03
C GLN A 1 24.60 21.40 21.73
N THR A 2 25.93 21.57 21.71
CA THR A 2 26.66 22.00 20.49
C THR A 2 27.11 20.82 19.64
N GLY A 3 27.22 19.62 20.22
CA GLY A 3 27.51 18.36 19.54
C GLY A 3 27.14 17.12 20.38
N GLY A 4 27.37 15.93 19.82
CA GLY A 4 27.04 14.64 20.45
C GLY A 4 25.57 14.26 20.32
N THR A 5 25.16 13.18 21.00
CA THR A 5 23.80 12.63 20.92
C THR A 5 23.05 12.79 22.23
N LEU A 6 21.82 13.29 22.16
CA LEU A 6 20.83 13.18 23.23
C LEU A 6 19.89 12.03 22.88
N ALA A 7 19.86 10.98 23.71
CA ALA A 7 18.95 9.84 23.59
C ALA A 7 18.05 9.81 24.84
N PRO A 8 16.75 10.13 24.74
CA PRO A 8 15.85 10.04 25.88
C PRO A 8 15.80 8.62 26.47
N GLY A 9 16.35 8.46 27.68
CA GLY A 9 16.37 7.17 28.38
C GLY A 9 17.70 6.45 28.27
N ASP A 10 17.99 5.80 27.16
CA ASP A 10 19.34 5.32 26.83
C ASP A 10 19.34 4.94 25.35
N ILE A 11 20.50 4.58 24.79
CA ILE A 11 20.53 3.93 23.49
C ILE A 11 19.96 2.51 23.63
N GLY A 12 18.93 2.19 22.85
CA GLY A 12 18.26 0.89 22.80
C GLY A 12 17.13 0.72 23.82
N SER A 13 16.72 1.78 24.51
CA SER A 13 15.59 1.76 25.44
C SER A 13 14.82 3.07 25.39
N ALA A 14 13.55 2.97 24.99
CA ALA A 14 12.67 4.13 24.96
C ALA A 14 12.54 4.78 26.33
N GLY A 15 12.47 6.10 26.37
CA GLY A 15 12.57 6.87 27.59
C GLY A 15 12.14 8.33 27.48
N ARG A 16 12.04 8.97 28.64
CA ARG A 16 11.68 10.38 28.74
C ARG A 16 12.85 11.17 29.31
N THR A 17 13.22 12.24 28.61
CA THR A 17 14.11 13.28 29.14
C THR A 17 13.34 14.58 29.31
N ALA A 18 13.48 15.20 30.48
CA ALA A 18 12.94 16.52 30.76
C ALA A 18 14.08 17.52 30.92
N ILE A 19 14.01 18.63 30.20
CA ILE A 19 14.95 19.75 30.30
C ILE A 19 14.21 20.93 30.91
N THR A 20 14.72 21.43 32.04
CA THR A 20 14.24 22.68 32.65
C THR A 20 15.02 23.86 32.08
N GLY A 21 14.32 24.82 31.47
CA GLY A 21 14.94 25.95 30.78
C GLY A 21 15.01 25.77 29.26
N ALA A 22 15.76 26.65 28.60
CA ALA A 22 15.88 26.65 27.15
C ALA A 22 16.77 25.48 26.66
N TYR A 23 16.37 24.85 25.57
CA TYR A 23 17.13 23.82 24.88
C TYR A 23 17.49 24.25 23.46
N SER A 24 18.75 24.08 23.08
CA SER A 24 19.21 24.30 21.71
C SER A 24 19.96 23.06 21.23
N LEU A 25 19.43 22.42 20.19
CA LEU A 25 20.09 21.33 19.47
C LEU A 25 20.90 21.96 18.33
N GLY A 26 22.19 22.19 18.57
CA GLY A 26 23.11 22.80 17.60
C GLY A 26 23.40 21.89 16.40
N ALA A 27 23.97 22.46 15.33
CA ALA A 27 24.17 21.78 14.05
C ALA A 27 25.06 20.52 14.11
N GLY A 28 25.96 20.42 15.09
CA GLY A 28 26.79 19.22 15.30
C GLY A 28 26.16 18.16 16.19
N ALA A 29 24.94 18.38 16.69
CA ALA A 29 24.27 17.52 17.65
C ALA A 29 23.19 16.64 17.00
N THR A 30 22.86 15.53 17.66
CA THR A 30 21.82 14.59 17.23
C THR A 30 20.83 14.35 18.36
N LEU A 31 19.53 14.40 18.05
CA LEU A 31 18.49 13.82 18.89
C LEU A 31 18.21 12.40 18.38
N ALA A 32 18.50 11.39 19.19
CA ALA A 32 18.14 10.00 18.91
C ALA A 32 16.77 9.71 19.53
N ILE A 33 15.85 9.21 18.73
CA ILE A 33 14.49 8.86 19.11
C ILE A 33 14.24 7.39 18.80
N GLU A 34 13.75 6.69 19.80
CA GLU A 34 13.51 5.27 19.78
C GLU A 34 12.02 4.96 19.94
N LEU A 35 11.51 4.11 19.06
CA LEU A 35 10.09 3.74 19.02
C LEU A 35 9.97 2.25 19.34
N GLY A 36 9.56 1.93 20.57
CA GLY A 36 9.21 0.57 21.00
C GLY A 36 7.70 0.33 21.11
N GLY A 37 6.89 1.37 20.99
CA GLY A 37 5.43 1.26 21.00
C GLY A 37 4.71 2.61 20.90
N PRO A 38 3.37 2.58 20.79
CA PRO A 38 2.57 3.78 20.48
C PRO A 38 2.40 4.72 21.68
N THR A 39 2.67 4.28 22.90
CA THR A 39 2.52 5.08 24.12
C THR A 39 3.79 5.86 24.42
N ALA A 40 3.69 7.12 24.84
CA ALA A 40 4.85 7.92 25.20
C ALA A 40 5.50 7.40 26.49
N ALA A 41 6.82 7.45 26.57
CA ALA A 41 7.55 7.09 27.79
C ALA A 41 7.20 8.05 28.94
N THR A 42 7.02 7.51 30.14
CA THR A 42 6.66 8.28 31.34
C THR A 42 7.82 8.45 32.31
N GLY A 43 8.84 7.61 32.21
CA GLY A 43 10.06 7.65 33.01
C GLY A 43 11.32 7.57 32.16
N PHE A 44 12.48 7.52 32.83
CA PHE A 44 13.77 7.45 32.14
C PHE A 44 13.86 6.25 31.20
N GLN A 45 13.41 5.06 31.59
CA GLN A 45 13.23 3.93 30.69
C GLN A 45 11.79 3.43 30.78
N SER A 46 11.18 3.11 29.65
CA SER A 46 9.78 2.70 29.54
C SER A 46 9.64 1.65 28.44
N ALA A 47 9.62 0.38 28.82
CA ALA A 47 9.48 -0.72 27.88
C ALA A 47 8.16 -0.61 27.09
N GLY A 48 8.22 -0.86 25.77
CA GLY A 48 7.04 -0.79 24.89
C GLY A 48 6.51 0.63 24.66
N ALA A 49 7.30 1.67 24.98
CA ALA A 49 6.95 3.06 24.75
C ALA A 49 7.78 3.67 23.59
N HIS A 50 7.55 4.94 23.29
CA HIS A 50 8.44 5.76 22.45
C HIS A 50 9.08 6.89 23.24
N ASP A 51 10.23 7.34 22.74
CA ASP A 51 10.97 8.45 23.32
C ASP A 51 10.20 9.75 23.37
N GLN A 52 10.44 10.49 24.45
CA GLN A 52 9.96 11.85 24.59
C GLN A 52 11.04 12.79 25.15
N LEU A 53 11.20 13.93 24.49
CA LEU A 53 11.91 15.09 25.00
C LEU A 53 10.92 16.18 25.42
N THR A 54 10.78 16.40 26.73
CA THR A 54 10.00 17.52 27.27
C THR A 54 10.93 18.68 27.59
N VAL A 55 10.66 19.89 27.09
CA VAL A 55 11.43 21.11 27.37
C VAL A 55 10.54 22.14 28.06
N TYR A 56 10.86 22.48 29.31
CA TYR A 56 10.21 23.54 30.07
C TYR A 56 10.87 24.89 29.77
N GLY A 57 10.83 25.31 28.51
CA GLY A 57 11.44 26.53 27.99
C GLY A 57 11.35 26.62 26.48
N THR A 58 12.11 27.53 25.87
CA THR A 58 12.22 27.64 24.41
C THR A 58 13.07 26.50 23.85
N THR A 59 12.74 26.05 22.64
CA THR A 59 13.50 25.01 21.91
C THR A 59 13.94 25.55 20.56
N THR A 60 15.23 25.41 20.23
CA THR A 60 15.78 25.71 18.91
C THR A 60 16.39 24.46 18.29
N LEU A 61 15.99 24.13 17.08
CA LEU A 61 16.48 22.97 16.33
C LEU A 61 17.39 23.41 15.19
N ALA A 62 18.59 22.85 15.14
CA ALA A 62 19.53 22.97 14.02
C ALA A 62 20.32 21.68 13.75
N GLY A 63 20.32 20.70 14.68
CA GLY A 63 21.00 19.41 14.53
C GLY A 63 20.17 18.34 13.81
N ASN A 64 20.61 17.09 13.90
CA ASN A 64 19.98 15.95 13.23
C ASN A 64 18.95 15.23 14.11
N LEU A 65 17.96 14.61 13.47
CA LEU A 65 17.05 13.64 14.08
C LEU A 65 17.42 12.23 13.60
N ASN A 66 17.63 11.29 14.51
CA ASN A 66 17.76 9.87 14.21
C ASN A 66 16.55 9.12 14.75
N LEU A 67 15.97 8.23 13.93
CA LEU A 67 14.82 7.42 14.29
C LEU A 67 15.23 5.94 14.30
N THR A 68 14.97 5.24 15.40
CA THR A 68 15.22 3.80 15.52
C THR A 68 13.93 3.11 15.95
N LEU A 69 13.57 2.02 15.25
CA LEU A 69 12.53 1.12 15.74
C LEU A 69 13.21 0.11 16.68
N LEU A 70 12.71 -0.02 17.91
CA LEU A 70 13.22 -1.02 18.84
C LEU A 70 12.73 -2.41 18.41
N SER A 71 13.56 -3.43 18.67
CA SER A 71 13.43 -4.77 18.09
C SER A 71 12.02 -5.35 18.16
N GLY A 72 11.46 -5.64 16.99
CA GLY A 72 10.13 -6.24 16.82
C GLY A 72 8.98 -5.25 16.68
N TYR A 73 9.21 -3.94 16.88
CA TYR A 73 8.16 -2.96 16.70
C TYR A 73 7.96 -2.58 15.24
N THR A 74 6.76 -2.84 14.71
CA THR A 74 6.31 -2.33 13.42
C THR A 74 5.16 -1.34 13.65
N PRO A 75 5.38 -0.02 13.46
CA PRO A 75 4.33 0.98 13.59
C PRO A 75 3.18 0.72 12.61
N SER A 76 1.95 1.00 13.05
CA SER A 76 0.83 1.10 12.12
C SER A 76 0.92 2.43 11.35
N PRO A 77 0.56 2.49 10.05
CA PRO A 77 0.58 3.74 9.27
C PRO A 77 -0.20 4.89 9.91
N GLY A 78 -1.24 4.59 10.71
CA GLY A 78 -2.06 5.59 11.38
C GLY A 78 -1.54 6.08 12.74
N THR A 79 -0.46 5.50 13.27
CA THR A 79 0.07 5.88 14.60
C THR A 79 0.80 7.22 14.54
N ASN A 80 0.53 8.08 15.52
CA ASN A 80 1.25 9.35 15.72
C ASN A 80 2.10 9.27 16.99
N PHE A 81 3.31 9.82 16.93
CA PHE A 81 4.26 9.84 18.05
C PHE A 81 4.58 11.29 18.41
N VAL A 82 4.59 11.62 19.70
CA VAL A 82 4.97 12.96 20.16
C VAL A 82 6.41 12.91 20.64
N LEU A 83 7.31 13.51 19.86
CA LEU A 83 8.74 13.44 20.13
C LEU A 83 9.22 14.55 21.06
N ILE A 84 8.82 15.79 20.74
CA ILE A 84 9.23 16.98 21.47
C ILE A 84 8.00 17.75 21.89
N SER A 85 7.93 18.16 23.15
CA SER A 85 6.98 19.16 23.63
C SER A 85 7.74 20.29 24.32
N SER A 86 7.48 21.53 23.92
CA SER A 86 8.09 22.72 24.53
C SER A 86 7.03 23.66 25.10
N THR A 87 7.24 24.15 26.32
CA THR A 87 6.34 25.16 26.90
C THR A 87 6.60 26.55 26.33
N GLY A 88 7.84 26.85 25.93
CA GLY A 88 8.21 28.04 25.17
C GLY A 88 8.20 27.80 23.66
N THR A 89 8.49 28.85 22.89
CA THR A 89 8.56 28.79 21.43
C THR A 89 9.52 27.71 20.95
N LEU A 90 9.04 26.86 20.04
CA LEU A 90 9.87 25.95 19.24
C LEU A 90 10.20 26.63 17.91
N SER A 91 11.48 26.78 17.59
CA SER A 91 11.98 27.40 16.35
C SER A 91 13.06 26.54 15.67
N GLY A 92 13.41 26.90 14.43
CA GLY A 92 14.33 26.12 13.60
C GLY A 92 13.72 24.83 13.05
N ALA A 93 14.57 23.93 12.55
CA ALA A 93 14.22 22.62 11.99
C ALA A 93 15.41 21.66 12.14
N PHE A 94 15.19 20.36 11.98
CA PHE A 94 16.29 19.41 11.89
C PHE A 94 17.06 19.61 10.57
N ALA A 95 18.38 19.48 10.62
CA ALA A 95 19.24 19.66 9.44
C ALA A 95 19.02 18.59 8.37
N ASN A 96 18.65 17.37 8.78
CA ASN A 96 18.45 16.23 7.87
C ASN A 96 16.99 16.03 7.44
N VAL A 97 16.03 16.81 7.96
CA VAL A 97 14.63 16.72 7.56
C VAL A 97 13.88 18.03 7.87
N ALA A 98 13.31 18.64 6.83
CA ALA A 98 12.38 19.76 7.00
C ALA A 98 11.00 19.25 7.47
N PHE A 99 10.26 20.10 8.19
CA PHE A 99 8.88 19.74 8.57
C PHE A 99 8.00 19.51 7.33
N GLY A 100 7.16 18.47 7.39
CA GLY A 100 6.34 17.98 6.28
C GLY A 100 7.07 17.02 5.34
N GLN A 101 8.38 16.77 5.53
CA GLN A 101 9.14 15.78 4.76
C GLN A 101 9.29 14.46 5.50
N ARG A 102 9.66 13.42 4.75
CA ARG A 102 9.87 12.07 5.30
C ARG A 102 11.31 11.90 5.78
N LEU A 103 11.47 11.29 6.95
CA LEU A 103 12.76 10.80 7.45
C LEU A 103 12.73 9.28 7.53
N THR A 104 13.74 8.63 6.95
CA THR A 104 13.93 7.18 6.98
C THR A 104 14.41 6.74 8.36
N THR A 105 13.94 5.58 8.83
CA THR A 105 14.46 4.94 10.04
C THR A 105 15.91 4.50 9.80
N THR A 106 16.71 4.49 10.85
CA THR A 106 18.15 4.17 10.78
C THR A 106 18.39 2.74 10.30
N GLY A 107 17.48 1.80 10.61
CA GLY A 107 17.53 0.42 10.13
C GLY A 107 16.94 0.19 8.74
N GLY A 108 16.38 1.23 8.10
CA GLY A 108 15.81 1.15 6.75
C GLY A 108 14.45 0.46 6.67
N GLU A 109 13.81 0.17 7.80
CA GLU A 109 12.50 -0.51 7.87
C GLU A 109 11.37 0.34 7.28
N GLY A 110 11.51 1.66 7.27
CA GLY A 110 10.49 2.57 6.78
C GLY A 110 10.84 4.04 6.94
N SER A 111 9.83 4.89 6.84
CA SER A 111 9.97 6.34 7.01
C SER A 111 8.73 6.98 7.63
N PHE A 112 8.91 8.13 8.29
CA PHE A 112 7.85 8.92 8.90
C PHE A 112 7.81 10.33 8.34
N LEU A 113 6.62 10.93 8.24
CA LEU A 113 6.51 12.37 8.12
C LEU A 113 6.90 13.01 9.45
N VAL A 114 7.80 13.99 9.41
CA VAL A 114 8.20 14.78 10.59
C VAL A 114 7.43 16.10 10.56
N ASN A 115 6.57 16.31 11.55
CA ASN A 115 5.67 17.47 11.57
C ASN A 115 5.94 18.37 12.77
N LYS A 116 5.47 19.61 12.66
CA LYS A 116 5.41 20.57 13.76
C LYS A 116 4.01 21.16 13.85
N VAL A 117 3.41 21.05 15.03
CA VAL A 117 2.12 21.70 15.35
C VAL A 117 2.33 22.55 16.60
N GLY A 118 2.32 23.87 16.44
CA GLY A 118 2.69 24.78 17.52
C GLY A 118 4.11 24.51 18.03
N ASN A 119 4.23 24.19 19.33
CA ASN A 119 5.50 23.87 20.00
C ASN A 119 5.73 22.35 20.18
N VAL A 120 5.07 21.54 19.36
CA VAL A 120 5.15 20.07 19.42
C VAL A 120 5.70 19.53 18.10
N VAL A 121 6.66 18.61 18.18
CA VAL A 121 7.15 17.82 17.05
C VAL A 121 6.54 16.43 17.11
N THR A 122 5.98 15.97 15.99
CA THR A 122 5.37 14.65 15.89
C THR A 122 5.90 13.86 14.70
N LEU A 123 5.85 12.54 14.82
CA LEU A 123 5.92 11.61 13.68
C LEU A 123 4.53 11.15 13.31
N SER A 124 4.26 10.98 12.02
CA SER A 124 3.02 10.40 11.52
C SER A 124 3.24 9.62 10.23
N ALA A 125 2.17 8.95 9.77
CA ALA A 125 2.07 8.35 8.45
C ALA A 125 3.22 7.38 8.15
N TYR A 126 3.50 6.43 9.04
CA TYR A 126 4.56 5.43 8.82
C TYR A 126 4.38 4.73 7.48
N LEU A 127 5.45 4.65 6.69
CA LEU A 127 5.50 3.91 5.43
C LEU A 127 6.64 2.89 5.52
N PRO A 128 6.35 1.58 5.57
CA PRO A 128 7.40 0.58 5.59
C PRO A 128 8.16 0.55 4.25
N THR A 129 9.36 -0.03 4.27
CA THR A 129 10.19 -0.30 3.10
C THR A 129 10.43 -1.83 2.99
N PRO A 130 9.99 -2.48 1.89
CA PRO A 130 9.17 -1.91 0.82
C PRO A 130 7.78 -1.49 1.32
N PRO A 131 7.10 -0.56 0.62
CA PRO A 131 5.70 -0.26 0.92
C PRO A 131 4.84 -1.52 0.80
N PRO A 132 3.70 -1.60 1.50
CA PRO A 132 2.82 -2.76 1.39
C PRO A 132 2.35 -2.91 -0.05
N TYR A 133 2.52 -4.12 -0.60
CA TYR A 133 2.08 -4.44 -1.96
C TYR A 133 0.55 -4.51 -2.02
N THR A 134 -0.02 -4.00 -3.12
CA THR A 134 -1.38 -4.36 -3.52
C THR A 134 -1.48 -5.87 -3.75
N PRO A 135 -2.68 -6.46 -3.71
CA PRO A 135 -2.83 -7.90 -3.90
C PRO A 135 -2.23 -8.42 -5.22
N ILE A 136 -2.37 -7.70 -6.34
CA ILE A 136 -1.74 -8.08 -7.62
C ILE A 136 -0.22 -7.92 -7.61
N GLU A 137 0.34 -6.91 -6.94
CA GLU A 137 1.79 -6.77 -6.78
C GLU A 137 2.37 -7.90 -5.94
N ALA A 138 1.70 -8.29 -4.85
CA ALA A 138 2.11 -9.43 -4.02
C ALA A 138 2.04 -10.75 -4.81
N TRP A 139 1.02 -10.90 -5.65
CA TRP A 139 0.91 -12.03 -6.58
C TRP A 139 2.09 -12.04 -7.58
N ARG A 140 2.42 -10.91 -8.21
CA ARG A 140 3.58 -10.82 -9.11
C ARG A 140 4.90 -11.11 -8.40
N VAL A 141 5.08 -10.64 -7.16
CA VAL A 141 6.28 -10.98 -6.36
C VAL A 141 6.37 -12.49 -6.14
N SER A 142 5.25 -13.15 -5.86
CA SER A 142 5.24 -14.60 -5.59
C SER A 142 5.60 -15.44 -6.82
N TYR A 143 5.20 -15.01 -8.03
CA TYR A 143 5.44 -15.78 -9.27
C TYR A 143 6.65 -15.31 -10.09
N PHE A 144 6.99 -14.02 -10.01
CA PHE A 144 8.01 -13.40 -10.87
C PHE A 144 9.11 -12.65 -10.10
N GLY A 145 9.02 -12.58 -8.76
CA GLY A 145 10.02 -11.92 -7.92
C GLY A 145 10.03 -10.39 -7.98
N SER A 146 9.05 -9.77 -8.66
CA SER A 146 8.93 -8.32 -8.80
C SER A 146 7.48 -7.86 -8.71
N PRO A 147 7.17 -6.74 -8.04
CA PRO A 147 5.82 -6.19 -8.01
C PRO A 147 5.46 -5.44 -9.31
N SER A 148 6.46 -5.08 -10.12
CA SER A 148 6.29 -4.18 -11.25
C SER A 148 5.58 -4.85 -12.43
N ASN A 149 4.68 -4.10 -13.07
CA ASN A 149 3.93 -4.52 -14.27
C ASN A 149 4.79 -4.44 -15.55
N VAL A 150 5.87 -5.22 -15.63
CA VAL A 150 6.84 -5.18 -16.74
C VAL A 150 7.42 -6.56 -17.04
N GLY A 151 7.94 -6.75 -18.26
CA GLY A 151 8.61 -7.98 -18.65
C GLY A 151 7.70 -9.21 -18.48
N SER A 152 8.24 -10.26 -17.85
CA SER A 152 7.51 -11.49 -17.55
C SER A 152 6.30 -11.31 -16.62
N ALA A 153 6.29 -10.26 -15.81
CA ALA A 153 5.23 -9.94 -14.86
C ALA A 153 4.17 -8.97 -15.41
N ALA A 154 4.32 -8.56 -16.69
CA ALA A 154 3.39 -7.61 -17.30
C ALA A 154 2.00 -8.23 -17.48
N ASP A 155 0.95 -7.44 -17.31
CA ASP A 155 -0.46 -7.85 -17.39
C ASP A 155 -0.83 -8.56 -18.68
N VAL A 156 -0.20 -8.15 -19.78
CA VAL A 156 -0.43 -8.67 -21.13
C VAL A 156 0.51 -9.81 -21.52
N PHE A 157 1.47 -10.14 -20.66
CA PHE A 157 2.41 -11.23 -20.90
C PHE A 157 1.76 -12.55 -20.51
N ASP A 158 1.95 -13.57 -21.35
CA ASP A 158 1.56 -14.95 -21.13
C ASP A 158 2.85 -15.71 -20.80
N TYR A 159 3.05 -16.04 -19.52
CA TYR A 159 4.34 -16.51 -19.02
C TYR A 159 4.58 -17.99 -19.25
N ASP A 160 3.55 -18.82 -19.14
CA ASP A 160 3.62 -20.27 -19.34
C ASP A 160 3.17 -20.73 -20.73
N GLY A 161 2.61 -19.81 -21.54
CA GLY A 161 2.32 -20.03 -22.96
C GLY A 161 1.01 -20.75 -23.23
N ASP A 162 0.05 -20.69 -22.30
CA ASP A 162 -1.26 -21.33 -22.44
C ASP A 162 -2.30 -20.47 -23.17
N GLY A 163 -1.92 -19.23 -23.54
CA GLY A 163 -2.75 -18.24 -24.19
C GLY A 163 -3.54 -17.34 -23.23
N VAL A 164 -3.30 -17.41 -21.92
CA VAL A 164 -3.95 -16.59 -20.88
C VAL A 164 -2.92 -15.60 -20.29
N PRO A 165 -3.09 -14.28 -20.54
CA PRO A 165 -2.18 -13.28 -19.97
C PRO A 165 -2.29 -13.16 -18.45
N ASN A 166 -1.20 -12.74 -17.80
CA ASN A 166 -1.06 -12.60 -16.35
C ASN A 166 -2.22 -11.88 -15.64
N LEU A 167 -2.77 -10.81 -16.21
CA LEU A 167 -3.90 -10.11 -15.58
C LEU A 167 -5.17 -10.96 -15.58
N LEU A 168 -5.37 -11.74 -16.64
CA LEU A 168 -6.51 -12.66 -16.73
C LEU A 168 -6.28 -13.88 -15.82
N GLU A 169 -5.05 -14.39 -15.75
CA GLU A 169 -4.65 -15.43 -14.78
C GLU A 169 -4.96 -15.00 -13.34
N TYR A 170 -4.52 -13.80 -12.95
CA TYR A 170 -4.77 -13.23 -11.64
C TYR A 170 -6.27 -13.14 -11.32
N ALA A 171 -7.06 -12.65 -12.28
CA ALA A 171 -8.49 -12.45 -12.13
C ALA A 171 -9.29 -13.76 -12.06
N LEU A 172 -8.91 -14.76 -12.85
CA LEU A 172 -9.59 -16.05 -12.90
C LEU A 172 -9.08 -17.02 -11.83
N GLY A 173 -7.98 -16.68 -11.15
CA GLY A 173 -7.44 -17.42 -10.00
C GLY A 173 -6.56 -18.59 -10.40
N THR A 174 -5.91 -18.50 -11.56
CA THR A 174 -5.02 -19.52 -12.11
C THR A 174 -3.55 -19.22 -11.79
N THR A 175 -2.67 -20.15 -12.16
CA THR A 175 -1.25 -20.15 -11.81
C THR A 175 -0.45 -19.81 -13.06
N PRO A 176 0.16 -18.62 -13.16
CA PRO A 176 0.72 -18.10 -14.41
C PRO A 176 2.04 -18.77 -14.83
N THR A 177 2.50 -19.76 -14.06
CA THR A 177 3.73 -20.51 -14.29
C THR A 177 3.45 -21.99 -14.58
N ASP A 178 2.18 -22.36 -14.75
CA ASP A 178 1.72 -23.73 -14.97
C ASP A 178 0.62 -23.72 -16.04
N ALA A 179 1.01 -24.00 -17.28
CA ALA A 179 0.10 -24.08 -18.42
C ALA A 179 -1.02 -25.14 -18.29
N GLY A 180 -0.94 -26.02 -17.28
CA GLY A 180 -2.03 -26.95 -16.92
C GLY A 180 -3.11 -26.30 -16.04
N SER A 181 -2.78 -25.21 -15.34
CA SER A 181 -3.68 -24.44 -14.48
C SER A 181 -4.48 -23.43 -15.31
N VAL A 182 -5.33 -23.89 -16.22
CA VAL A 182 -6.07 -23.00 -17.13
C VAL A 182 -7.54 -22.82 -16.73
N SER A 183 -8.03 -21.58 -16.79
CA SER A 183 -9.44 -21.22 -16.60
C SER A 183 -9.83 -20.23 -17.68
N ARG A 184 -10.83 -20.56 -18.49
CA ARG A 184 -11.26 -19.71 -19.62
C ARG A 184 -12.75 -19.42 -19.51
N PRO A 185 -13.19 -18.19 -19.87
CA PRO A 185 -14.60 -17.91 -20.00
C PRO A 185 -15.25 -18.87 -21.00
N THR A 186 -16.34 -19.52 -20.60
CA THR A 186 -17.11 -20.43 -21.46
C THR A 186 -18.40 -19.76 -21.89
N ALA A 187 -18.74 -19.89 -23.17
CA ALA A 187 -19.98 -19.39 -23.71
C ALA A 187 -21.00 -20.52 -23.84
N SER A 188 -22.27 -20.24 -23.55
CA SER A 188 -23.39 -21.15 -23.77
C SER A 188 -24.60 -20.40 -24.30
N VAL A 189 -25.63 -21.14 -24.73
CA VAL A 189 -26.93 -20.56 -25.13
C VAL A 189 -27.95 -20.95 -24.07
N SER A 190 -28.67 -19.96 -23.53
CA SER A 190 -29.76 -20.19 -22.59
C SER A 190 -30.92 -20.93 -23.27
N THR A 191 -31.37 -22.02 -22.64
CA THR A 191 -32.47 -22.87 -23.16
C THR A 191 -33.85 -22.24 -23.00
N SER A 192 -33.98 -21.18 -22.19
CA SER A 192 -35.26 -20.51 -21.93
C SER A 192 -35.57 -19.39 -22.93
N ASN A 193 -34.55 -18.69 -23.44
CA ASN A 193 -34.72 -17.49 -24.25
C ASN A 193 -33.75 -17.38 -25.44
N SER A 194 -32.97 -18.43 -25.74
CA SER A 194 -32.00 -18.46 -26.85
C SER A 194 -31.00 -17.29 -26.85
N SER A 195 -30.69 -16.73 -25.68
CA SER A 195 -29.66 -15.69 -25.53
C SER A 195 -28.30 -16.30 -25.23
N LEU A 196 -27.22 -15.62 -25.62
CA LEU A 196 -25.87 -16.03 -25.21
C LEU A 196 -25.64 -15.78 -23.72
N GLN A 197 -24.90 -16.69 -23.10
CA GLN A 197 -24.42 -16.60 -21.73
C GLN A 197 -22.89 -16.71 -21.73
N LEU A 198 -22.24 -15.99 -20.81
CA LEU A 198 -20.81 -16.12 -20.54
C LEU A 198 -20.60 -16.50 -19.07
N SER A 199 -19.91 -17.62 -18.85
CA SER A 199 -19.56 -18.14 -17.52
C SER A 199 -18.06 -18.05 -17.28
N PHE A 200 -17.65 -17.58 -16.10
CA PHE A 200 -16.23 -17.49 -15.71
C PHE A 200 -16.09 -17.46 -14.18
N VAL A 201 -14.90 -17.81 -13.66
CA VAL A 201 -14.59 -17.66 -12.24
C VAL A 201 -14.24 -16.21 -11.93
N ARG A 202 -14.84 -15.64 -10.89
CA ARG A 202 -14.46 -14.31 -10.39
C ARG A 202 -13.62 -14.45 -9.13
N ALA A 203 -12.31 -14.64 -9.25
CA ALA A 203 -11.46 -15.02 -8.10
C ALA A 203 -11.00 -13.84 -7.23
N ARG A 204 -11.09 -12.62 -7.75
CA ARG A 204 -10.53 -11.41 -7.12
C ARG A 204 -11.55 -10.28 -7.03
N SER A 205 -11.49 -9.50 -5.94
CA SER A 205 -12.34 -8.31 -5.73
C SER A 205 -11.69 -7.01 -6.18
N ASP A 206 -10.37 -7.00 -6.31
CA ASP A 206 -9.50 -5.84 -6.53
C ASP A 206 -9.20 -5.56 -8.01
N VAL A 207 -9.78 -6.33 -8.93
CA VAL A 207 -9.82 -6.02 -10.37
C VAL A 207 -11.25 -5.85 -10.84
N THR A 208 -11.43 -5.17 -11.97
CA THR A 208 -12.76 -4.97 -12.55
C THR A 208 -13.00 -5.96 -13.69
N TYR A 209 -14.14 -6.65 -13.63
CA TYR A 209 -14.61 -7.59 -14.65
C TYR A 209 -15.74 -6.92 -15.40
N ILE A 210 -15.64 -6.85 -16.73
CA ILE A 210 -16.68 -6.29 -17.58
C ILE A 210 -17.04 -7.35 -18.61
N VAL A 211 -18.27 -7.86 -18.55
CA VAL A 211 -18.81 -8.68 -19.63
C VAL A 211 -19.35 -7.73 -20.69
N GLU A 212 -18.86 -7.87 -21.90
CA GLU A 212 -19.23 -7.01 -23.02
C GLU A 212 -19.78 -7.84 -24.17
N ALA A 213 -20.66 -7.22 -24.95
CA ALA A 213 -21.27 -7.83 -26.11
C ALA A 213 -21.21 -6.92 -27.34
N THR A 214 -21.18 -7.54 -28.52
CA THR A 214 -21.39 -6.87 -29.81
C THR A 214 -22.13 -7.80 -30.76
N SER A 215 -22.83 -7.24 -31.74
CA SER A 215 -23.40 -7.99 -32.86
C SER A 215 -22.51 -7.95 -34.12
N ASP A 216 -21.46 -7.11 -34.10
CA ASP A 216 -20.57 -6.88 -35.23
C ASP A 216 -19.11 -6.80 -34.78
N LEU A 217 -18.23 -7.52 -35.46
CA LEU A 217 -16.78 -7.52 -35.25
C LEU A 217 -16.03 -6.71 -36.33
N THR A 218 -16.74 -5.98 -37.18
CA THR A 218 -16.15 -5.10 -38.20
C THR A 218 -15.45 -3.92 -37.51
N PRO A 219 -14.14 -3.72 -37.75
CA PRO A 219 -13.42 -2.59 -37.15
C PRO A 219 -13.94 -1.23 -37.67
N PRO A 220 -14.07 -0.20 -36.80
CA PRO A 220 -13.83 -0.24 -35.36
C PRO A 220 -14.96 -0.96 -34.60
N VAL A 221 -14.59 -1.95 -33.77
CA VAL A 221 -15.57 -2.76 -33.03
C VAL A 221 -16.11 -1.98 -31.84
N THR A 222 -17.42 -1.79 -31.80
CA THR A 222 -18.10 -1.18 -30.65
C THR A 222 -18.62 -2.25 -29.72
N TRP A 223 -18.19 -2.22 -28.46
CA TRP A 223 -18.62 -3.15 -27.42
C TRP A 223 -19.56 -2.43 -26.44
N SER A 224 -20.64 -3.11 -26.04
CA SER A 224 -21.56 -2.65 -25.00
C SER A 224 -21.39 -3.48 -23.74
N ALA A 225 -21.23 -2.84 -22.57
CA ALA A 225 -21.17 -3.53 -21.29
C ALA A 225 -22.54 -4.15 -20.95
N LEU A 226 -22.54 -5.45 -20.65
CA LEU A 226 -23.70 -6.18 -20.12
C LEU A 226 -23.72 -6.14 -18.59
N ALA A 227 -22.55 -6.32 -17.97
CA ALA A 227 -22.40 -6.32 -16.53
C ALA A 227 -20.99 -5.91 -16.12
N THR A 228 -20.88 -5.22 -14.98
CA THR A 228 -19.62 -4.86 -14.32
C THR A 228 -19.58 -5.51 -12.95
N ASN A 229 -18.50 -6.23 -12.64
CA ASN A 229 -18.30 -7.00 -11.41
C ASN A 229 -19.50 -7.89 -11.02
N PRO A 230 -20.00 -8.73 -11.95
CA PRO A 230 -21.17 -9.56 -11.70
C PRO A 230 -20.89 -10.62 -10.62
N GLY A 231 -21.96 -11.07 -9.96
CA GLY A 231 -21.93 -12.18 -9.01
C GLY A 231 -21.04 -11.94 -7.78
N VAL A 232 -20.65 -13.05 -7.14
CA VAL A 232 -19.90 -13.06 -5.88
C VAL A 232 -18.46 -13.50 -6.14
N VAL A 233 -17.50 -12.86 -5.47
CA VAL A 233 -16.08 -13.23 -5.55
C VAL A 233 -15.88 -14.65 -5.00
N GLY A 234 -15.01 -15.43 -5.64
CA GLY A 234 -14.71 -16.82 -5.31
C GLY A 234 -15.65 -17.85 -5.95
N GLN A 235 -16.61 -17.41 -6.77
CA GLN A 235 -17.56 -18.31 -7.45
C GLN A 235 -17.44 -18.24 -8.98
N THR A 236 -18.01 -19.25 -9.64
CA THR A 236 -18.35 -19.14 -11.06
C THR A 236 -19.56 -18.25 -11.21
N VAL A 237 -19.45 -17.26 -12.09
CA VAL A 237 -20.50 -16.30 -12.41
C VAL A 237 -20.95 -16.52 -13.84
N THR A 238 -22.26 -16.47 -14.08
CA THR A 238 -22.84 -16.54 -15.42
C THR A 238 -23.60 -15.25 -15.71
N VAL A 239 -23.25 -14.57 -16.79
CA VAL A 239 -23.95 -13.38 -17.29
C VAL A 239 -24.72 -13.75 -18.55
N THR A 240 -26.01 -13.41 -18.59
CA THR A 240 -26.87 -13.63 -19.76
C THR A 240 -27.04 -12.32 -20.53
N ASP A 241 -26.82 -12.35 -21.83
CA ASP A 241 -27.18 -11.24 -22.72
C ASP A 241 -28.71 -11.12 -22.82
N SER A 242 -29.24 -9.90 -22.77
CA SER A 242 -30.68 -9.66 -22.95
C SER A 242 -31.11 -9.81 -24.41
N VAL A 243 -30.18 -9.81 -25.36
CA VAL A 243 -30.47 -10.00 -26.79
C VAL A 243 -30.63 -11.48 -27.13
N THR A 244 -31.85 -11.87 -27.48
CA THR A 244 -32.18 -13.20 -28.01
C THR A 244 -31.65 -13.37 -29.43
N LEU A 245 -31.02 -14.53 -29.70
CA LEU A 245 -30.61 -14.93 -31.04
C LEU A 245 -31.82 -15.30 -31.90
N GLY A 246 -31.78 -14.91 -33.16
CA GLY A 246 -32.85 -15.20 -34.13
C GLY A 246 -32.62 -14.49 -35.46
N ALA A 247 -33.63 -14.47 -36.33
CA ALA A 247 -33.50 -13.84 -37.66
C ALA A 247 -33.11 -12.35 -37.59
N ALA A 248 -33.60 -11.61 -36.59
CA ALA A 248 -33.27 -10.20 -36.37
C ALA A 248 -31.87 -9.99 -35.75
N ASN A 249 -31.37 -10.97 -35.00
CA ASN A 249 -30.05 -10.95 -34.36
C ASN A 249 -29.31 -12.24 -34.72
N PRO A 250 -28.85 -12.40 -35.97
CA PRO A 250 -28.32 -13.66 -36.46
C PRO A 250 -26.94 -14.00 -35.85
N ARG A 251 -26.29 -13.01 -35.22
CA ARG A 251 -24.95 -13.14 -34.61
C ARG A 251 -24.86 -12.29 -33.37
N ARG A 252 -24.12 -12.81 -32.39
CA ARG A 252 -23.78 -12.11 -31.16
C ARG A 252 -22.44 -12.64 -30.66
N TYR A 253 -21.63 -11.77 -30.07
CA TYR A 253 -20.30 -12.08 -29.57
C TYR A 253 -20.19 -11.55 -28.15
N LEU A 254 -19.66 -12.38 -27.25
CA LEU A 254 -19.39 -11.99 -25.86
C LEU A 254 -17.89 -12.00 -25.62
N ARG A 255 -17.41 -11.12 -24.76
CA ARG A 255 -16.07 -11.21 -24.18
C ARG A 255 -16.09 -10.85 -22.71
N LEU A 256 -15.11 -11.38 -21.99
CA LEU A 256 -14.71 -10.86 -20.69
C LEU A 256 -13.55 -9.90 -20.88
N ARG A 257 -13.69 -8.68 -20.36
CA ARG A 257 -12.61 -7.72 -20.23
C ARG A 257 -12.27 -7.55 -18.76
N VAL A 258 -10.99 -7.67 -18.43
CA VAL A 258 -10.47 -7.37 -17.08
C VAL A 258 -9.63 -6.10 -17.15
N THR A 259 -9.75 -5.23 -16.16
CA THR A 259 -8.86 -4.09 -15.98
C THR A 259 -8.21 -4.14 -14.60
N SER A 260 -6.90 -3.86 -14.57
CA SER A 260 -6.16 -3.66 -13.33
C SER A 260 -6.72 -2.45 -12.55
N PRO A 261 -6.55 -2.42 -11.22
CA PRO A 261 -6.86 -1.25 -10.39
C PRO A 261 -5.99 -0.04 -10.73
#